data_AF-A0A7C5NGL6-F1
#
_entry.id   AF-A0A7C5NGL6-F1
#
_cell.length_a   1.000
_cell.length_b   1.000
_cell.length_c   1.000
_cell.angle_alpha   90.00
_cell.angle_beta   90.00
_cell.angle_gamma   90.00
#
_symmetry.space_group_name_H-M   'P 1'
#
loop_
_entity.id
_entity.type
_entity.pdbx_description
1 polymer ?
#
loop_
_entity_poly.entity_id
_entity_poly.type
_entity_poly.pdbx_seq_one_letter_code
_entity_poly.pdbx_strand_id
1 'polypeptide(L)'
;VGFKLNYRPIEEIPSGLPLPNFGIFTEFSFSTISPYIFTALTLALLGAIDSLLTSVVADNMTKTKHSPNKELIGQGIGNSIGAIFGGIPGAGATIRTVVNINAGGKTRLSGMVAGVLLLIILLALGPIASQIPAAVLAGILITVGIGVMDYKGLKAIPYMPRPEVIIMLIVLVLSSVWNLVYAVGIGLVIASLMFMKKIGDLTAERSDVKSLKEEKAWDDEHDFPEKLKEEVFIKHIKGPLFFGSTSDFQQLALQIPDSASCVIIRMGRMQYIDQSGLYAMEDVLVDLVKNGKRVLMVNIVEQPKYMLERIDIIPDLVPREHLFDSFDDCLVWIKQNVKDEYYSAETAS
;
A
#
# COMPACT_ATOMS: atom_id res chain seq x y z
N VAL A 1 -56.86 18.35 -12.18
CA VAL A 1 -56.53 19.43 -13.13
C VAL A 1 -55.02 19.57 -13.17
N GLY A 2 -54.39 19.16 -14.27
CA GLY A 2 -52.95 19.28 -14.50
C GLY A 2 -52.73 19.16 -16.00
N PHE A 3 -51.87 20.02 -16.56
CA PHE A 3 -51.64 20.15 -18.00
C PHE A 3 -51.54 18.77 -18.68
N LYS A 4 -52.31 18.55 -19.76
CA LYS A 4 -52.29 17.33 -20.61
C LYS A 4 -50.96 17.19 -21.37
N LEU A 5 -49.84 17.26 -20.66
CA LEU A 5 -48.51 17.04 -21.19
C LEU A 5 -48.29 15.53 -21.24
N ASN A 6 -48.03 14.98 -22.42
CA ASN A 6 -47.51 13.62 -22.54
C ASN A 6 -46.09 13.61 -21.97
N TYR A 7 -45.93 13.19 -20.72
CA TYR A 7 -44.62 13.01 -20.08
C TYR A 7 -44.38 11.53 -19.82
N ARG A 8 -43.10 11.13 -19.73
CA ARG A 8 -42.71 9.77 -19.35
C ARG A 8 -42.65 9.69 -17.83
N PRO A 9 -43.58 8.98 -17.16
CA PRO A 9 -43.48 8.70 -15.72
C PRO A 9 -42.35 7.70 -15.44
N ILE A 10 -42.03 7.52 -14.16
CA ILE A 10 -41.19 6.40 -13.69
C ILE A 10 -41.93 5.06 -13.81
N GLU A 11 -41.18 3.96 -13.73
CA GLU A 11 -41.76 2.61 -13.72
C GLU A 11 -42.61 2.38 -12.46
N GLU A 12 -43.52 1.40 -12.56
CA GLU A 12 -44.42 1.06 -11.47
C GLU A 12 -43.65 0.60 -10.24
N ILE A 13 -43.95 1.23 -9.10
CA ILE A 13 -43.32 0.89 -7.82
C ILE A 13 -44.05 -0.34 -7.27
N PRO A 14 -43.34 -1.42 -6.90
CA PRO A 14 -43.94 -2.61 -6.33
C PRO A 14 -44.82 -2.27 -5.11
N SER A 15 -46.07 -2.72 -5.14
CA SER A 15 -47.01 -2.53 -4.04
C SER A 15 -46.95 -3.70 -3.05
N GLY A 16 -46.91 -3.39 -1.75
CA GLY A 16 -46.91 -4.39 -0.68
C GLY A 16 -45.54 -4.54 -0.01
N LEU A 17 -45.50 -5.31 1.09
CA LEU A 17 -44.26 -5.57 1.80
C LEU A 17 -43.35 -6.47 0.97
N PRO A 18 -42.01 -6.21 0.95
CA PRO A 18 -41.09 -7.09 0.27
C PRO A 18 -41.11 -8.47 0.94
N LEU A 19 -41.31 -9.51 0.14
CA LEU A 19 -41.31 -10.89 0.61
C LEU A 19 -39.86 -11.43 0.64
N PRO A 20 -39.49 -12.23 1.65
CA PRO A 20 -38.17 -12.85 1.69
C PRO A 20 -38.01 -13.85 0.54
N ASN A 21 -36.96 -13.68 -0.25
CA ASN A 21 -36.56 -14.57 -1.32
C ASN A 21 -35.72 -15.73 -0.77
N PHE A 22 -36.41 -16.79 -0.36
CA PHE A 22 -35.76 -18.03 0.11
C PHE A 22 -35.04 -18.81 -1.00
N GLY A 23 -35.28 -18.46 -2.27
CA GLY A 23 -34.59 -19.02 -3.44
C GLY A 23 -33.06 -18.90 -3.34
N ILE A 24 -32.56 -17.88 -2.65
CA ILE A 24 -31.12 -17.67 -2.44
C ILE A 24 -30.44 -18.85 -1.71
N PHE A 25 -31.18 -19.58 -0.88
CA PHE A 25 -30.69 -20.74 -0.13
C PHE A 25 -31.07 -22.05 -0.82
N THR A 26 -32.30 -22.16 -1.35
CA THR A 26 -32.80 -23.41 -1.92
C THR A 26 -32.29 -23.68 -3.33
N GLU A 27 -31.98 -22.64 -4.10
CA GLU A 27 -31.49 -22.72 -5.49
C GLU A 27 -30.00 -22.35 -5.60
N PHE A 28 -29.26 -22.50 -4.50
CA PHE A 28 -27.85 -22.14 -4.46
C PHE A 28 -27.04 -22.93 -5.49
N SER A 29 -26.41 -22.21 -6.42
CA SER A 29 -25.53 -22.76 -7.44
C SER A 29 -24.26 -21.92 -7.52
N PHE A 30 -23.12 -22.55 -7.22
CA PHE A 30 -21.82 -21.89 -7.32
C PHE A 30 -21.51 -21.43 -8.75
N SER A 31 -21.96 -22.20 -9.75
CA SER A 31 -21.79 -21.84 -11.16
C SER A 31 -22.46 -20.49 -11.49
N THR A 32 -23.65 -20.24 -10.92
CA THR A 32 -24.40 -19.00 -11.13
C THR A 32 -23.78 -17.81 -10.40
N ILE A 33 -23.13 -18.03 -9.26
CA ILE A 33 -22.53 -16.98 -8.42
C ILE A 33 -21.12 -16.62 -8.88
N SER A 34 -20.35 -17.59 -9.38
CA SER A 34 -18.93 -17.41 -9.72
C SER A 34 -18.63 -16.19 -10.63
N PRO A 35 -19.45 -15.85 -11.64
CA PRO A 35 -19.19 -14.68 -12.48
C PRO A 35 -19.31 -13.35 -11.73
N TYR A 36 -20.05 -13.33 -10.62
CA TYR A 36 -20.34 -12.11 -9.86
C TYR A 36 -19.40 -11.90 -8.67
N ILE A 37 -18.52 -12.87 -8.33
CA ILE A 37 -17.61 -12.76 -7.17
C ILE A 37 -16.75 -11.50 -7.27
N PHE A 38 -16.16 -11.25 -8.44
CA PHE A 38 -15.31 -10.07 -8.64
C PHE A 38 -16.09 -8.75 -8.51
N THR A 39 -17.29 -8.70 -9.10
CA THR A 39 -18.21 -7.56 -8.98
C THR A 39 -18.61 -7.34 -7.52
N ALA A 40 -18.95 -8.40 -6.79
CA ALA A 40 -19.35 -8.34 -5.39
C ALA A 40 -18.22 -7.82 -4.50
N LEU A 41 -16.98 -8.31 -4.69
CA LEU A 41 -15.81 -7.82 -3.96
C LEU A 41 -15.55 -6.34 -4.27
N THR A 42 -15.66 -5.94 -5.53
CA THR A 42 -15.44 -4.54 -5.93
C THR A 42 -16.48 -3.61 -5.33
N LEU A 43 -17.77 -4.00 -5.38
CA LEU A 43 -18.85 -3.23 -4.77
C LEU A 43 -18.76 -3.20 -3.24
N ALA A 44 -18.34 -4.29 -2.61
CA ALA A 44 -18.10 -4.34 -1.17
C ALA A 44 -16.98 -3.38 -0.76
N LEU A 45 -15.87 -3.34 -1.52
CA LEU A 45 -14.77 -2.41 -1.27
C LEU A 45 -15.21 -0.96 -1.48
N LEU A 46 -15.91 -0.66 -2.58
CA LEU A 46 -16.41 0.68 -2.86
C LEU A 46 -17.38 1.15 -1.77
N GLY A 47 -18.33 0.28 -1.40
CA GLY A 47 -19.29 0.57 -0.33
C GLY A 47 -18.62 0.74 1.04
N ALA A 48 -17.57 -0.03 1.33
CA ALA A 48 -16.76 0.15 2.54
C ALA A 48 -16.07 1.53 2.57
N ILE A 49 -15.45 1.93 1.45
CA ILE A 49 -14.80 3.25 1.33
C ILE A 49 -15.83 4.37 1.54
N ASP A 50 -16.97 4.31 0.85
CA ASP A 50 -18.01 5.32 0.96
C ASP A 50 -18.59 5.40 2.38
N SER A 51 -18.79 4.26 3.04
CA SER A 51 -19.29 4.25 4.42
C SER A 51 -18.29 4.81 5.42
N LEU A 52 -17.00 4.49 5.26
CA LEU A 52 -15.94 5.02 6.11
C LEU A 52 -15.74 6.53 5.88
N LEU A 53 -15.75 6.99 4.63
CA LEU A 53 -15.67 8.42 4.30
C LEU A 53 -16.88 9.16 4.89
N THR A 54 -18.08 8.62 4.70
CA THR A 54 -19.32 9.16 5.31
C THR A 54 -19.19 9.26 6.83
N SER A 55 -18.65 8.21 7.48
CA SER A 55 -18.49 8.16 8.93
C SER A 55 -17.47 9.19 9.43
N VAL A 56 -16.38 9.41 8.69
CA VAL A 56 -15.38 10.45 9.00
C VAL A 56 -15.98 11.86 8.88
N VAL A 57 -16.82 12.11 7.87
CA VAL A 57 -17.54 13.39 7.74
C VAL A 57 -18.49 13.58 8.91
N ALA A 58 -19.28 12.56 9.25
CA ALA A 58 -20.18 12.59 10.39
C ALA A 58 -19.44 12.89 11.70
N ASP A 59 -18.37 12.14 11.99
CA ASP A 59 -17.52 12.32 13.18
C ASP A 59 -16.96 13.73 13.31
N ASN A 60 -16.53 14.33 12.20
CA ASN A 60 -16.01 15.70 12.20
C ASN A 60 -17.09 16.74 12.53
N MET A 61 -18.33 16.50 12.10
CA MET A 61 -19.47 17.37 12.38
C MET A 61 -20.00 17.19 13.81
N THR A 62 -20.09 15.96 14.29
CA THR A 62 -20.64 15.62 15.62
C THR A 62 -19.59 15.65 16.73
N LYS A 63 -18.31 15.80 16.39
CA LYS A 63 -17.16 15.72 17.31
C LYS A 63 -17.09 14.38 18.05
N THR A 64 -17.41 13.30 17.34
CA THR A 64 -17.35 11.93 17.84
C THR A 64 -16.28 11.12 17.11
N LYS A 65 -16.10 9.86 17.54
CA LYS A 65 -15.26 8.90 16.83
C LYS A 65 -16.02 7.59 16.66
N HIS A 66 -16.22 7.17 15.42
CA HIS A 66 -16.77 5.88 15.09
C HIS A 66 -15.71 4.77 15.23
N SER A 67 -16.19 3.52 15.24
CA SER A 67 -15.33 2.35 15.13
C SER A 67 -15.46 1.80 13.70
N PRO A 68 -14.41 1.90 12.85
CA PRO A 68 -14.46 1.44 11.46
C PRO A 68 -14.91 -0.01 11.33
N ASN A 69 -14.40 -0.90 12.17
CA ASN A 69 -14.77 -2.32 12.14
C ASN A 69 -16.26 -2.54 12.44
N LYS A 70 -16.84 -1.76 13.38
CA LYS A 70 -18.28 -1.86 13.68
C LYS A 70 -19.13 -1.35 12.52
N GLU A 71 -18.69 -0.31 11.83
CA GLU A 71 -19.36 0.21 10.64
C GLU A 71 -19.38 -0.84 9.52
N LEU A 72 -18.22 -1.43 9.20
CA LEU A 72 -18.11 -2.46 8.15
C LEU A 72 -18.93 -3.72 8.47
N ILE A 73 -18.93 -4.17 9.73
CA ILE A 73 -19.79 -5.28 10.17
C ILE A 73 -21.28 -4.89 10.01
N GLY A 74 -21.65 -3.67 10.38
CA GLY A 74 -23.01 -3.15 10.22
C GLY A 74 -23.45 -3.12 8.75
N GLN A 75 -22.59 -2.66 7.85
CA GLN A 75 -22.82 -2.66 6.40
C GLN A 75 -22.98 -4.07 5.85
N GLY A 76 -22.13 -5.02 6.28
CA GLY A 76 -22.24 -6.42 5.89
C GLY A 76 -23.57 -7.03 6.30
N ILE A 77 -23.96 -6.88 7.57
CA ILE A 77 -25.25 -7.37 8.08
C ILE A 77 -26.42 -6.72 7.34
N GLY A 78 -26.38 -5.39 7.15
CA GLY A 78 -27.44 -4.65 6.46
C GLY A 78 -27.62 -5.11 5.01
N ASN A 79 -26.53 -5.29 4.28
CA ASN A 79 -26.56 -5.78 2.90
C ASN A 79 -26.99 -7.25 2.81
N SER A 80 -26.57 -8.11 3.73
CA SER A 80 -27.02 -9.51 3.77
C SER A 80 -28.53 -9.62 4.04
N ILE A 81 -29.05 -8.84 4.99
CA ILE A 81 -30.50 -8.80 5.25
C ILE A 81 -31.22 -8.21 4.04
N GLY A 82 -30.71 -7.11 3.48
CA GLY A 82 -31.29 -6.49 2.28
C GLY A 82 -31.38 -7.45 1.10
N ALA A 83 -30.35 -8.26 0.85
CA ALA A 83 -30.33 -9.24 -0.22
C ALA A 83 -31.45 -10.30 -0.11
N ILE A 84 -31.82 -10.71 1.10
CA ILE A 84 -32.95 -11.63 1.32
C ILE A 84 -34.26 -11.03 0.81
N PHE A 85 -34.42 -9.71 0.88
CA PHE A 85 -35.63 -9.02 0.40
C PHE A 85 -35.51 -8.53 -1.06
N GLY A 86 -34.51 -8.99 -1.82
CA GLY A 86 -34.24 -8.53 -3.19
C GLY A 86 -33.66 -7.11 -3.25
N GLY A 87 -33.07 -6.65 -2.15
CA GLY A 87 -32.43 -5.34 -2.05
C GLY A 87 -31.15 -5.24 -2.89
N ILE A 88 -30.90 -4.03 -3.39
CA ILE A 88 -29.66 -3.68 -4.09
C ILE A 88 -28.58 -3.35 -3.04
N PRO A 89 -27.31 -3.68 -3.27
CA PRO A 89 -26.23 -3.31 -2.37
C PRO A 89 -26.22 -1.80 -2.08
N GLY A 90 -26.10 -1.45 -0.80
CA GLY A 90 -26.07 -0.09 -0.29
C GLY A 90 -24.83 0.19 0.54
N ALA A 91 -24.52 1.48 0.68
CA ALA A 91 -23.40 1.99 1.46
C ALA A 91 -23.80 3.28 2.21
N GLY A 92 -22.88 3.82 3.00
CA GLY A 92 -23.04 5.13 3.62
C GLY A 92 -23.34 6.23 2.59
N ALA A 93 -24.25 7.14 2.94
CA ALA A 93 -24.65 8.24 2.07
C ALA A 93 -24.30 9.58 2.73
N THR A 94 -23.15 10.15 2.36
CA THR A 94 -22.60 11.39 2.93
C THR A 94 -23.63 12.51 2.98
N ILE A 95 -24.28 12.82 1.85
CA ILE A 95 -25.22 13.95 1.76
C ILE A 95 -26.41 13.76 2.70
N ARG A 96 -27.02 12.57 2.73
CA ARG A 96 -28.16 12.29 3.62
C ARG A 96 -27.75 12.37 5.08
N THR A 97 -26.54 11.92 5.40
CA THR A 97 -25.99 11.96 6.76
C THR A 97 -25.75 13.40 7.21
N VAL A 98 -25.14 14.23 6.36
CA VAL A 98 -24.91 15.66 6.62
C VAL A 98 -26.23 16.40 6.82
N VAL A 99 -27.23 16.18 5.95
CA VAL A 99 -28.57 16.77 6.09
C VAL A 99 -29.24 16.34 7.39
N ASN A 100 -29.16 15.04 7.73
CA ASN A 100 -29.74 14.51 8.96
C ASN A 100 -29.09 15.12 10.22
N ILE A 101 -27.76 15.29 10.23
CA ILE A 101 -27.03 15.95 11.32
C ILE A 101 -27.43 17.42 11.43
N ASN A 102 -27.48 18.14 10.31
CA ASN A 102 -27.88 19.55 10.27
C ASN A 102 -29.35 19.76 10.69
N ALA A 103 -30.22 18.78 10.43
CA ALA A 103 -31.60 18.76 10.91
C ALA A 103 -31.72 18.44 12.42
N GLY A 104 -30.60 18.22 13.12
CA GLY A 104 -30.57 17.94 14.56
C GLY A 104 -30.61 16.46 14.93
N GLY A 105 -30.45 15.54 13.97
CA GLY A 105 -30.37 14.10 14.20
C GLY A 105 -29.10 13.75 14.98
N LYS A 106 -29.26 13.25 16.23
CA LYS A 106 -28.15 12.94 17.14
C LYS A 106 -27.96 11.46 17.45
N THR A 107 -28.98 10.64 17.19
CA THR A 107 -29.01 9.23 17.61
C THR A 107 -29.27 8.32 16.41
N ARG A 108 -28.98 7.02 16.59
CA ARG A 108 -29.23 5.97 15.59
C ARG A 108 -30.71 5.87 15.19
N LEU A 109 -31.61 6.29 16.09
CA LEU A 109 -33.05 6.34 15.84
C LEU A 109 -33.40 7.25 14.64
N SER A 110 -32.62 8.31 14.40
CA SER A 110 -32.86 9.21 13.26
C SER A 110 -32.81 8.46 11.92
N GLY A 111 -31.80 7.58 11.75
CA GLY A 111 -31.67 6.75 10.56
C GLY A 111 -32.76 5.67 10.47
N MET A 112 -33.12 5.05 11.59
CA MET A 112 -34.19 4.05 11.64
C MET A 112 -35.55 4.67 11.27
N VAL A 113 -35.86 5.84 11.82
CA VAL A 113 -37.09 6.59 11.51
C VAL A 113 -37.10 6.99 10.04
N ALA A 114 -35.99 7.45 9.47
CA ALA A 114 -35.92 7.77 8.04
C ALA A 114 -36.20 6.55 7.16
N GLY A 115 -35.67 5.36 7.51
CA GLY A 115 -35.93 4.12 6.78
C GLY A 115 -37.40 3.66 6.89
N VAL A 116 -37.97 3.68 8.09
CA VAL A 116 -39.38 3.30 8.32
C VAL A 116 -40.32 4.29 7.66
N LEU A 117 -40.04 5.58 7.74
CA LEU A 117 -40.83 6.63 7.08
C LEU A 117 -40.80 6.45 5.56
N LEU A 118 -39.62 6.15 4.99
CA LEU A 118 -39.49 5.87 3.56
C LEU A 118 -40.33 4.65 3.15
N LEU A 119 -40.31 3.58 3.95
CA LEU A 119 -41.15 2.41 3.70
C LEU A 119 -42.65 2.75 3.74
N ILE A 120 -43.10 3.52 4.74
CA ILE A 120 -44.50 3.96 4.85
C ILE A 120 -44.91 4.81 3.66
N ILE A 121 -44.05 5.76 3.25
CA ILE A 121 -44.29 6.61 2.08
C ILE A 121 -44.42 5.77 0.81
N LEU A 122 -43.53 4.78 0.60
CA LEU A 122 -43.60 3.91 -0.57
C LEU A 122 -44.88 3.07 -0.58
N LEU A 123 -45.32 2.55 0.56
CA LEU A 123 -46.55 1.74 0.65
C LEU A 123 -47.83 2.57 0.51
N ALA A 124 -47.87 3.78 1.09
CA ALA A 124 -49.06 4.62 1.10
C ALA A 124 -49.19 5.48 -0.17
N LEU A 125 -48.07 6.00 -0.67
CA LEU A 125 -48.02 6.94 -1.79
C LEU A 125 -47.42 6.33 -3.06
N GLY A 126 -47.12 5.03 -3.10
CA GLY A 126 -46.58 4.33 -4.29
C GLY A 126 -47.31 4.64 -5.60
N PRO A 127 -48.66 4.54 -5.66
CA PRO A 127 -49.44 4.86 -6.88
C PRO A 127 -49.42 6.34 -7.28
N ILE A 128 -49.08 7.24 -6.36
CA ILE A 128 -48.92 8.68 -6.63
C ILE A 128 -47.48 8.95 -7.06
N ALA A 129 -46.51 8.32 -6.40
CA ALA A 129 -45.09 8.42 -6.72
C ALA A 129 -44.78 7.88 -8.12
N SER A 130 -45.47 6.83 -8.59
CA SER A 130 -45.33 6.32 -9.96
C SER A 130 -45.71 7.35 -11.04
N GLN A 131 -46.40 8.44 -10.68
CA GLN A 131 -46.75 9.54 -11.60
C GLN A 131 -45.65 10.62 -11.68
N ILE A 132 -44.53 10.46 -10.97
CA ILE A 132 -43.41 11.42 -11.05
C ILE A 132 -42.82 11.40 -12.48
N PRO A 133 -42.71 12.56 -13.16
CA PRO A 133 -42.05 12.61 -14.46
C PRO A 133 -40.56 12.27 -14.37
N ALA A 134 -40.06 11.44 -15.28
CA ALA A 134 -38.64 11.08 -15.35
C ALA A 134 -37.72 12.32 -15.50
N ALA A 135 -38.21 13.39 -16.11
CA ALA A 135 -37.49 14.67 -16.22
C ALA A 135 -37.17 15.30 -14.86
N VAL A 136 -38.04 15.13 -13.86
CA VAL A 136 -37.81 15.62 -12.49
C VAL A 136 -36.64 14.86 -11.86
N LEU A 137 -36.63 13.52 -11.99
CA LEU A 137 -35.53 12.71 -11.50
C LEU A 137 -34.22 13.02 -12.22
N ALA A 138 -34.25 13.24 -13.54
CA ALA A 138 -33.07 13.65 -14.30
C ALA A 138 -32.50 14.98 -13.79
N GLY A 139 -33.35 15.98 -13.53
CA GLY A 139 -32.91 17.26 -12.94
C GLY A 139 -32.28 17.10 -11.55
N ILE A 140 -32.85 16.24 -10.71
CA ILE A 140 -32.28 15.91 -9.40
C ILE A 140 -30.92 15.22 -9.56
N LEU A 141 -30.81 14.21 -10.44
CA LEU A 141 -29.57 13.45 -10.65
C LEU A 141 -28.44 14.31 -11.23
N ILE A 142 -28.74 15.23 -12.16
CA ILE A 142 -27.73 16.18 -12.68
C ILE A 142 -27.21 17.07 -11.55
N THR A 143 -28.11 17.61 -10.73
CA THR A 143 -27.75 18.49 -9.61
C THR A 143 -26.90 17.74 -8.57
N VAL A 144 -27.27 16.50 -8.25
CA VAL A 144 -26.50 15.64 -7.35
C VAL A 144 -25.13 15.30 -7.95
N GLY A 145 -25.05 14.95 -9.23
CA GLY A 145 -23.79 14.65 -9.91
C GLY A 145 -22.81 15.83 -9.88
N ILE A 146 -23.30 17.04 -10.13
CA ILE A 146 -22.53 18.28 -10.00
C ILE A 146 -22.08 18.48 -8.54
N GLY A 147 -22.96 18.24 -7.56
CA GLY A 147 -22.65 18.39 -6.14
C GLY A 147 -21.63 17.39 -5.58
N VAL A 148 -21.52 16.20 -6.17
CA VAL A 148 -20.55 15.15 -5.76
C VAL A 148 -19.16 15.38 -6.36
N MET A 149 -19.04 16.22 -7.40
CA MET A 149 -17.75 16.52 -8.02
C MET A 149 -16.76 17.15 -7.02
N ASP A 150 -15.59 16.53 -6.85
CA ASP A 150 -14.54 17.09 -5.98
C ASP A 150 -13.78 18.22 -6.68
N TYR A 151 -14.37 19.41 -6.62
CA TYR A 151 -13.77 20.63 -7.18
C TYR A 151 -12.42 20.99 -6.54
N LYS A 152 -12.16 20.58 -5.29
CA LYS A 152 -10.87 20.84 -4.63
C LYS A 152 -9.81 19.89 -5.17
N GLY A 153 -10.13 18.60 -5.28
CA GLY A 153 -9.27 17.61 -5.91
C GLY A 153 -8.91 17.98 -7.35
N LEU A 154 -9.90 18.40 -8.15
CA LEU A 154 -9.66 18.86 -9.53
C LEU A 154 -8.72 20.06 -9.60
N LYS A 155 -8.84 21.03 -8.68
CA LYS A 155 -7.92 22.18 -8.60
C LYS A 155 -6.52 21.81 -8.13
N ALA A 156 -6.39 20.72 -7.36
CA ALA A 156 -5.11 20.24 -6.85
C ALA A 156 -4.30 19.44 -7.88
N ILE A 157 -4.91 18.98 -8.98
CA ILE A 157 -4.27 18.16 -10.03
C ILE A 157 -2.89 18.68 -10.47
N PRO A 158 -2.70 19.98 -10.76
CA PRO A 158 -1.39 20.48 -11.23
C PRO A 158 -0.26 20.36 -10.19
N TYR A 159 -0.61 20.21 -8.91
CA TYR A 159 0.33 20.14 -7.79
C TYR A 159 0.57 18.71 -7.29
N MET A 160 -0.13 17.71 -7.83
CA MET A 160 0.01 16.31 -7.42
C MET A 160 1.11 15.58 -8.22
N PRO A 161 1.70 14.51 -7.65
CA PRO A 161 2.63 13.67 -8.38
C PRO A 161 2.04 13.19 -9.72
N ARG A 162 2.77 13.42 -10.82
CA ARG A 162 2.32 13.07 -12.19
C ARG A 162 1.76 11.64 -12.31
N PRO A 163 2.40 10.59 -11.77
CA PRO A 163 1.88 9.25 -11.97
C PRO A 163 0.59 8.98 -11.18
N GLU A 164 0.33 9.68 -10.06
CA GLU A 164 -0.96 9.61 -9.35
C GLU A 164 -2.09 10.25 -10.18
N VAL A 165 -1.80 11.39 -10.83
CA VAL A 165 -2.75 12.06 -11.75
C VAL A 165 -3.08 11.18 -12.95
N ILE A 166 -2.08 10.48 -13.52
CA ILE A 166 -2.28 9.58 -14.65
C ILE A 166 -3.21 8.43 -14.25
N ILE A 167 -3.01 7.80 -13.09
CA ILE A 167 -3.92 6.76 -12.59
C ILE A 167 -5.35 7.30 -12.49
N MET A 168 -5.52 8.47 -11.85
CA MET A 168 -6.83 9.08 -11.68
C MET A 168 -7.54 9.31 -13.02
N LEU A 169 -6.84 9.85 -14.03
CA LEU A 169 -7.40 10.06 -15.36
C LEU A 169 -7.76 8.74 -16.06
N ILE A 170 -6.91 7.72 -15.96
CA ILE A 170 -7.19 6.38 -16.51
C ILE A 170 -8.46 5.80 -15.87
N VAL A 171 -8.55 5.81 -14.53
CA VAL A 171 -9.72 5.28 -13.81
C VAL A 171 -10.98 6.08 -14.15
N LEU A 172 -10.90 7.41 -14.26
CA LEU A 172 -12.01 8.27 -14.67
C LEU A 172 -12.54 7.89 -16.07
N VAL A 173 -11.65 7.77 -17.06
CA VAL A 173 -12.04 7.45 -18.44
C VAL A 173 -12.60 6.02 -18.52
N LEU A 174 -11.93 5.05 -17.91
CA LEU A 174 -12.37 3.66 -17.92
C LEU A 174 -13.73 3.47 -17.22
N SER A 175 -13.94 4.15 -16.10
CA SER A 175 -15.21 4.06 -15.36
C SER A 175 -16.37 4.72 -16.11
N SER A 176 -16.11 5.81 -16.84
CA SER A 176 -17.15 6.52 -17.60
C SER A 176 -17.48 5.86 -18.94
N VAL A 177 -16.51 5.26 -19.64
CA VAL A 177 -16.70 4.77 -21.02
C VAL A 177 -16.94 3.26 -21.06
N TRP A 178 -16.33 2.50 -20.15
CA TRP A 178 -16.34 1.04 -20.23
C TRP A 178 -17.11 0.39 -19.09
N ASN A 179 -16.54 0.40 -17.88
CA ASN A 179 -17.16 -0.23 -16.72
C ASN A 179 -16.47 0.23 -15.43
N LEU A 180 -17.26 0.71 -14.47
CA LEU A 180 -16.79 1.14 -13.16
C LEU A 180 -16.02 0.03 -12.41
N VAL A 181 -16.51 -1.21 -12.45
CA VAL A 181 -15.93 -2.34 -11.71
C VAL A 181 -14.53 -2.66 -12.23
N TYR A 182 -14.36 -2.77 -13.55
CA TYR A 182 -13.05 -3.00 -14.14
C TYR A 182 -12.10 -1.81 -13.94
N ALA A 183 -12.61 -0.57 -14.01
CA ALA A 183 -11.82 0.63 -13.77
C ALA A 183 -11.23 0.66 -12.35
N VAL A 184 -12.03 0.34 -11.33
CA VAL A 184 -11.56 0.26 -9.94
C VAL A 184 -10.51 -0.85 -9.78
N GLY A 185 -10.75 -2.03 -10.36
CA GLY A 185 -9.79 -3.14 -10.33
C GLY A 185 -8.43 -2.78 -10.95
N ILE A 186 -8.44 -2.21 -12.16
CA ILE A 186 -7.23 -1.75 -12.85
C ILE A 186 -6.53 -0.65 -12.05
N GLY A 187 -7.30 0.33 -11.55
CA GLY A 187 -6.77 1.42 -10.72
C GLY A 187 -6.04 0.91 -9.47
N LEU A 188 -6.61 -0.08 -8.78
CA LEU A 188 -6.00 -0.69 -7.60
C LEU A 188 -4.68 -1.40 -7.92
N VAL A 189 -4.62 -2.13 -9.03
CA VAL A 189 -3.38 -2.82 -9.46
C VAL A 189 -2.29 -1.80 -9.76
N ILE A 190 -2.59 -0.76 -10.55
CA ILE A 190 -1.60 0.26 -10.91
C ILE A 190 -1.15 1.03 -9.66
N ALA A 191 -2.08 1.42 -8.78
CA ALA A 191 -1.76 2.10 -7.52
C ALA A 191 -0.87 1.25 -6.61
N SER A 192 -1.14 -0.06 -6.52
CA SER A 192 -0.33 -1.00 -5.73
C SER A 192 1.09 -1.13 -6.28
N LEU A 193 1.24 -1.29 -7.60
CA LEU A 193 2.54 -1.34 -8.27
C LEU A 193 3.35 -0.05 -8.05
N MET A 194 2.70 1.09 -8.18
CA MET A 194 3.34 2.38 -7.94
C MET A 194 3.72 2.58 -6.48
N PHE A 195 2.89 2.14 -5.54
CA PHE A 195 3.22 2.18 -4.13
C PHE A 195 4.46 1.31 -3.83
N MET A 196 4.50 0.08 -4.37
CA MET A 196 5.68 -0.79 -4.25
C MET A 196 6.93 -0.12 -4.83
N LYS A 197 6.84 0.49 -6.03
CA LYS A 197 7.94 1.25 -6.61
C LYS A 197 8.38 2.40 -5.71
N LYS A 198 7.45 3.23 -5.22
CA LYS A 198 7.76 4.38 -4.35
C LYS A 198 8.43 3.97 -3.06
N ILE A 199 7.98 2.88 -2.44
CA ILE A 199 8.63 2.31 -1.26
C ILE A 199 10.02 1.78 -1.62
N GLY A 200 10.17 1.10 -2.76
CA GLY A 200 11.46 0.63 -3.24
C GLY A 200 12.45 1.76 -3.49
N ASP A 201 12.04 2.82 -4.17
CA ASP A 201 12.84 4.01 -4.47
C ASP A 201 13.24 4.74 -3.17
N LEU A 202 12.31 4.97 -2.24
CA LEU A 202 12.61 5.58 -0.93
C LEU A 202 13.56 4.73 -0.08
N THR A 203 13.46 3.42 -0.24
CA THR A 203 14.33 2.47 0.42
C THR A 203 15.73 2.54 -0.17
N ALA A 204 15.85 2.57 -1.51
CA ALA A 204 17.11 2.76 -2.22
C ALA A 204 17.74 4.14 -1.93
N GLU A 205 16.98 5.22 -1.83
CA GLU A 205 17.51 6.55 -1.46
C GLU A 205 18.04 6.61 -0.02
N ARG A 206 17.43 5.84 0.90
CA ARG A 206 17.92 5.70 2.30
C ARG A 206 19.08 4.73 2.41
N SER A 207 19.14 3.76 1.50
CA SER A 207 20.35 3.00 1.22
C SER A 207 21.35 3.96 0.56
N ASP A 208 21.97 4.84 1.34
CA ASP A 208 23.01 5.79 0.92
C ASP A 208 24.26 5.03 0.44
N VAL A 209 24.08 4.32 -0.68
CA VAL A 209 24.98 3.55 -1.52
C VAL A 209 25.70 4.57 -2.38
N LYS A 210 26.47 5.45 -1.73
CA LYS A 210 27.30 6.43 -2.42
C LYS A 210 28.49 5.75 -3.07
N SER A 211 28.91 6.34 -4.19
CA SER A 211 30.18 6.01 -4.85
C SER A 211 31.34 6.22 -3.89
N LEU A 212 32.33 5.35 -3.99
CA LEU A 212 33.51 5.23 -3.11
C LEU A 212 34.26 6.52 -2.78
N LYS A 213 34.13 7.55 -3.61
CA LYS A 213 34.89 8.80 -3.47
C LYS A 213 34.23 9.84 -2.56
N GLU A 214 32.98 9.63 -2.17
CA GLU A 214 32.17 10.61 -1.42
C GLU A 214 31.58 10.07 -0.11
N GLU A 215 31.86 8.81 0.25
CA GLU A 215 31.36 8.23 1.48
C GLU A 215 32.16 8.75 2.69
N LYS A 216 31.51 9.50 3.58
CA LYS A 216 32.12 9.94 4.84
C LYS A 216 32.27 8.73 5.76
N ALA A 217 33.46 8.60 6.35
CA ALA A 217 33.72 7.67 7.45
C ALA A 217 32.68 7.88 8.56
N TRP A 218 32.26 6.79 9.21
CA TRP A 218 31.37 6.89 10.37
C TRP A 218 32.12 7.46 11.58
N ASP A 219 31.37 7.97 12.57
CA ASP A 219 31.96 8.67 13.72
C ASP A 219 32.87 7.77 14.57
N ASP A 220 32.74 6.45 14.47
CA ASP A 220 33.57 5.45 15.16
C ASP A 220 34.79 4.98 14.33
N GLU A 221 35.02 5.54 13.14
CA GLU A 221 36.10 5.13 12.23
C GLU A 221 37.35 6.01 12.33
N HIS A 222 37.36 6.98 13.24
CA HIS A 222 38.45 7.95 13.40
C HIS A 222 39.79 7.31 13.82
N ASP A 223 39.77 6.18 14.52
CA ASP A 223 40.95 5.47 15.01
C ASP A 223 41.50 4.41 14.04
N PHE A 224 41.07 4.46 12.77
CA PHE A 224 41.55 3.53 11.74
C PHE A 224 43.03 3.77 11.41
N PRO A 225 43.91 2.75 11.45
CA PRO A 225 45.34 2.90 11.17
C PRO A 225 45.59 3.39 9.74
N GLU A 226 46.33 4.49 9.58
CA GLU A 226 46.61 5.04 8.24
C GLU A 226 47.38 4.07 7.33
N LYS A 227 48.21 3.21 7.93
CA LYS A 227 49.04 2.21 7.25
C LYS A 227 48.27 1.03 6.66
N LEU A 228 46.98 0.88 6.98
CA LEU A 228 46.16 -0.24 6.50
C LEU A 228 45.03 0.23 5.58
N LYS A 229 45.02 1.52 5.22
CA LYS A 229 43.96 2.12 4.39
C LYS A 229 43.95 1.58 2.95
N GLU A 230 45.08 1.04 2.48
CA GLU A 230 45.20 0.49 1.12
C GLU A 230 44.80 -1.00 1.06
N GLU A 231 44.98 -1.70 2.18
CA GLU A 231 44.75 -3.14 2.37
C GLU A 231 43.35 -3.46 2.89
N VAL A 232 42.71 -2.53 3.60
CA VAL A 232 41.41 -2.74 4.23
C VAL A 232 40.38 -1.81 3.62
N PHE A 233 39.35 -2.40 3.03
CA PHE A 233 38.25 -1.69 2.43
C PHE A 233 37.00 -1.78 3.30
N ILE A 234 36.45 -0.64 3.73
CA ILE A 234 35.26 -0.59 4.59
C ILE A 234 34.04 -0.22 3.75
N LYS A 235 33.00 -1.05 3.79
CA LYS A 235 31.72 -0.77 3.15
C LYS A 235 30.56 -0.75 4.13
N HIS A 236 29.82 0.35 4.11
CA HIS A 236 28.55 0.47 4.82
C HIS A 236 27.41 0.02 3.95
N ILE A 237 26.66 -0.98 4.41
CA ILE A 237 25.38 -1.30 3.80
C ILE A 237 24.28 -0.65 4.61
N LYS A 238 23.63 0.32 3.97
CA LYS A 238 22.52 1.08 4.53
C LYS A 238 21.24 0.59 3.87
N GLY A 239 20.17 0.49 4.66
CA GLY A 239 18.86 0.06 4.17
C GLY A 239 18.77 -1.45 3.89
N PRO A 240 17.57 -1.95 3.58
CA PRO A 240 17.33 -3.36 3.34
C PRO A 240 17.86 -3.79 1.97
N LEU A 241 18.28 -5.04 1.88
CA LEU A 241 18.74 -5.66 0.64
C LEU A 241 17.65 -6.59 0.10
N PHE A 242 16.95 -6.15 -0.92
CA PHE A 242 15.81 -6.87 -1.50
C PHE A 242 15.90 -6.85 -3.03
N PHE A 243 15.00 -7.54 -3.72
CA PHE A 243 14.99 -7.62 -5.20
C PHE A 243 15.18 -6.27 -5.91
N GLY A 244 14.65 -5.17 -5.36
CA GLY A 244 14.75 -3.83 -5.95
C GLY A 244 16.09 -3.12 -5.75
N SER A 245 17.00 -3.65 -4.93
CA SER A 245 18.29 -3.02 -4.60
C SER A 245 19.51 -3.92 -4.85
N THR A 246 19.31 -5.13 -5.38
CA THR A 246 20.39 -6.09 -5.66
C THR A 246 21.37 -5.57 -6.71
N SER A 247 20.88 -4.90 -7.76
CA SER A 247 21.72 -4.36 -8.84
C SER A 247 22.70 -3.30 -8.33
N ASP A 248 22.24 -2.41 -7.44
CA ASP A 248 23.09 -1.38 -6.84
C ASP A 248 24.16 -2.00 -5.92
N PHE A 249 23.78 -3.03 -5.16
CA PHE A 249 24.71 -3.77 -4.31
C PHE A 249 25.81 -4.48 -5.12
N GLN A 250 25.47 -5.13 -6.23
CA GLN A 250 26.46 -5.76 -7.12
C GLN A 250 27.40 -4.72 -7.75
N GLN A 251 26.89 -3.56 -8.16
CA GLN A 251 27.73 -2.47 -8.69
C GLN A 251 28.69 -1.87 -7.64
N LEU A 252 28.29 -1.87 -6.36
CA LEU A 252 29.18 -1.48 -5.27
C LEU A 252 30.32 -2.49 -5.04
N ALA A 253 30.05 -3.78 -5.23
CA ALA A 253 31.07 -4.81 -5.07
C ALA A 253 32.17 -4.68 -6.14
N LEU A 254 31.79 -4.38 -7.39
CA LEU A 254 32.73 -4.14 -8.50
C LEU A 254 33.65 -2.93 -8.29
N GLN A 255 33.30 -2.05 -7.35
CA GLN A 255 34.06 -0.87 -7.01
C GLN A 255 35.22 -1.19 -6.03
N ILE A 256 35.21 -2.36 -5.37
CA ILE A 256 36.22 -2.74 -4.38
C ILE A 256 37.62 -2.81 -5.04
N PRO A 257 38.62 -2.05 -4.55
CA PRO A 257 39.96 -2.04 -5.13
C PRO A 257 40.66 -3.40 -5.09
N ASP A 258 41.48 -3.69 -6.10
CA ASP A 258 42.30 -4.91 -6.12
C ASP A 258 43.33 -4.94 -4.98
N SER A 259 43.84 -3.77 -4.55
CA SER A 259 44.80 -3.63 -3.44
C SER A 259 44.28 -4.11 -2.08
N ALA A 260 42.95 -4.13 -1.91
CA ALA A 260 42.34 -4.52 -0.64
C ALA A 260 42.48 -6.04 -0.41
N SER A 261 43.23 -6.43 0.62
CA SER A 261 43.34 -7.82 1.09
C SER A 261 42.21 -8.18 2.06
N CYS A 262 41.54 -7.19 2.64
CA CYS A 262 40.44 -7.36 3.58
C CYS A 262 39.27 -6.41 3.27
N VAL A 263 38.03 -6.90 3.38
CA VAL A 263 36.80 -6.15 3.16
C VAL A 263 35.93 -6.23 4.42
N ILE A 264 35.62 -5.08 5.02
CA ILE A 264 34.70 -4.96 6.15
C ILE A 264 33.32 -4.58 5.63
N ILE A 265 32.32 -5.42 5.85
CA ILE A 265 30.92 -5.14 5.52
C ILE A 265 30.19 -4.76 6.81
N ARG A 266 29.86 -3.47 6.97
CA ARG A 266 29.13 -2.95 8.11
C ARG A 266 27.62 -3.04 7.85
N MET A 267 26.94 -3.89 8.61
CA MET A 267 25.52 -4.25 8.40
C MET A 267 24.59 -3.65 9.46
N GLY A 268 25.09 -2.83 10.39
CA GLY A 268 24.29 -2.30 11.51
C GLY A 268 23.11 -1.41 11.12
N ARG A 269 23.04 -0.96 9.85
CA ARG A 269 21.92 -0.21 9.29
C ARG A 269 21.13 -0.98 8.23
N MET A 270 21.40 -2.27 8.05
CA MET A 270 20.61 -3.19 7.23
C MET A 270 19.59 -3.90 8.12
N GLN A 271 18.32 -3.54 7.99
CA GLN A 271 17.26 -4.10 8.84
C GLN A 271 16.62 -5.37 8.26
N TYR A 272 16.78 -5.60 6.96
CA TYR A 272 16.07 -6.66 6.26
C TYR A 272 16.82 -7.14 5.02
N ILE A 273 16.80 -8.45 4.79
CA ILE A 273 17.26 -9.10 3.56
C ILE A 273 16.19 -10.08 3.06
N ASP A 274 15.82 -10.00 1.77
CA ASP A 274 14.95 -11.01 1.14
C ASP A 274 15.77 -12.11 0.46
N GLN A 275 15.10 -13.09 -0.15
CA GLN A 275 15.77 -14.20 -0.85
C GLN A 275 16.64 -13.71 -2.03
N SER A 276 16.18 -12.74 -2.81
CA SER A 276 16.96 -12.20 -3.94
C SER A 276 18.19 -11.44 -3.46
N GLY A 277 18.05 -10.67 -2.37
CA GLY A 277 19.13 -9.98 -1.69
C GLY A 277 20.16 -10.94 -1.12
N LEU A 278 19.70 -12.06 -0.57
CA LEU A 278 20.55 -13.09 -0.01
C LEU A 278 21.43 -13.76 -1.09
N TYR A 279 20.86 -14.11 -2.25
CA TYR A 279 21.65 -14.63 -3.37
C TYR A 279 22.64 -13.59 -3.93
N ALA A 280 22.22 -12.33 -4.04
CA ALA A 280 23.12 -11.27 -4.47
C ALA A 280 24.30 -11.07 -3.50
N MET A 281 24.06 -11.21 -2.18
CA MET A 281 25.11 -11.21 -1.16
C MET A 281 26.03 -12.42 -1.35
N GLU A 282 25.48 -13.62 -1.52
CA GLU A 282 26.24 -14.84 -1.76
C GLU A 282 27.18 -14.71 -2.95
N ASP A 283 26.67 -14.28 -4.10
CA ASP A 283 27.44 -14.10 -5.33
C ASP A 283 28.64 -13.16 -5.11
N VAL A 284 28.40 -12.02 -4.45
CA VAL A 284 29.46 -11.05 -4.13
C VAL A 284 30.50 -11.63 -3.17
N LEU A 285 30.06 -12.34 -2.12
CA LEU A 285 30.97 -12.95 -1.15
C LEU A 285 31.82 -14.06 -1.79
N VAL A 286 31.22 -14.89 -2.64
CA VAL A 286 31.92 -15.93 -3.41
C VAL A 286 33.00 -15.30 -4.27
N ASP A 287 32.70 -14.21 -4.98
CA ASP A 287 33.67 -13.52 -5.83
C ASP A 287 34.80 -12.88 -5.01
N LEU A 288 34.50 -12.28 -3.85
CA LEU A 288 35.52 -11.73 -2.96
C LEU A 288 36.47 -12.81 -2.41
N VAL A 289 35.92 -13.94 -1.95
CA VAL A 289 36.70 -15.07 -1.42
C VAL A 289 37.55 -15.71 -2.52
N LYS A 290 37.01 -15.89 -3.74
CA LYS A 290 37.77 -16.38 -4.91
C LYS A 290 38.95 -15.48 -5.27
N ASN A 291 38.80 -14.17 -5.09
CA ASN A 291 39.87 -13.19 -5.30
C ASN A 291 40.85 -13.09 -4.11
N GLY A 292 40.76 -14.00 -3.14
CA GLY A 292 41.67 -14.04 -1.99
C GLY A 292 41.44 -12.95 -0.94
N LYS A 293 40.32 -12.22 -1.02
CA LYS A 293 39.98 -11.14 -0.09
C LYS A 293 39.30 -11.73 1.15
N ARG A 294 39.74 -11.30 2.34
CA ARG A 294 39.12 -11.70 3.61
C ARG A 294 37.93 -10.82 3.93
N VAL A 295 36.74 -11.40 4.06
CA VAL A 295 35.51 -10.64 4.39
C VAL A 295 35.23 -10.70 5.89
N LEU A 296 35.04 -9.53 6.50
CA LEU A 296 34.63 -9.34 7.90
C LEU A 296 33.23 -8.71 7.92
N MET A 297 32.34 -9.21 8.77
CA MET A 297 31.01 -8.63 8.94
C MET A 297 30.86 -8.00 10.32
N VAL A 298 30.35 -6.77 10.36
CA VAL A 298 30.22 -5.99 11.61
C VAL A 298 28.77 -5.61 11.85
N ASN A 299 28.29 -5.88 13.07
CA ASN A 299 26.99 -5.49 13.60
C ASN A 299 25.83 -6.00 12.72
N ILE A 300 25.70 -7.32 12.59
CA ILE A 300 24.60 -7.93 11.82
C ILE A 300 23.34 -7.98 12.70
N VAL A 301 22.26 -7.37 12.21
CA VAL A 301 20.95 -7.39 12.87
C VAL A 301 20.32 -8.80 12.80
N GLU A 302 19.37 -9.09 13.70
CA GLU A 302 18.78 -10.42 13.89
C GLU A 302 18.23 -11.07 12.61
N GLN A 303 17.45 -10.34 11.80
CA GLN A 303 16.85 -10.92 10.58
C GLN A 303 17.89 -11.24 9.49
N PRO A 304 18.82 -10.33 9.12
CA PRO A 304 19.90 -10.70 8.20
C PRO A 304 20.78 -11.82 8.72
N LYS A 305 21.14 -11.81 10.01
CA LYS A 305 21.95 -12.87 10.62
C LYS A 305 21.28 -14.24 10.48
N TYR A 306 20.00 -14.31 10.82
CA TYR A 306 19.20 -15.53 10.66
C TYR A 306 19.21 -16.04 9.21
N MET A 307 19.02 -15.16 8.24
CA MET A 307 19.00 -15.55 6.82
C MET A 307 20.36 -16.06 6.32
N LEU A 308 21.46 -15.38 6.70
CA LEU A 308 22.83 -15.75 6.33
C LEU A 308 23.25 -17.11 6.95
N GLU A 309 22.84 -17.38 8.18
CA GLU A 309 23.10 -18.66 8.86
C GLU A 309 22.25 -19.81 8.29
N ARG A 310 21.06 -19.53 7.74
CA ARG A 310 20.13 -20.57 7.25
C ARG A 310 20.52 -21.19 5.93
N ILE A 311 21.36 -20.52 5.15
CA ILE A 311 21.90 -21.02 3.87
C ILE A 311 23.42 -21.22 3.93
N ASP A 312 23.95 -21.30 5.15
CA ASP A 312 25.36 -21.60 5.43
C ASP A 312 26.39 -20.61 4.87
N ILE A 313 26.00 -19.41 4.36
CA ILE A 313 26.95 -18.31 4.09
C ILE A 313 27.81 -18.06 5.33
N ILE A 314 27.16 -18.07 6.50
CA ILE A 314 27.83 -18.20 7.79
C ILE A 314 27.61 -19.66 8.23
N PRO A 315 28.66 -20.50 8.36
CA PRO A 315 30.07 -20.14 8.40
C PRO A 315 30.88 -20.35 7.10
N ASP A 316 30.30 -20.87 6.02
CA ASP A 316 31.07 -21.43 4.90
C ASP A 316 31.85 -20.39 4.10
N LEU A 317 31.24 -19.24 3.82
CA LEU A 317 31.87 -18.12 3.12
C LEU A 317 32.49 -17.11 4.09
N VAL A 318 31.82 -16.87 5.22
CA VAL A 318 32.31 -16.00 6.29
C VAL A 318 32.41 -16.79 7.59
N PRO A 319 33.63 -17.15 8.02
CA PRO A 319 33.87 -17.83 9.29
C PRO A 319 33.30 -17.06 10.47
N ARG A 320 32.85 -17.78 11.51
CA ARG A 320 32.30 -17.15 12.74
C ARG A 320 33.29 -16.22 13.46
N GLU A 321 34.58 -16.47 13.29
CA GLU A 321 35.68 -15.63 13.80
C GLU A 321 35.80 -14.27 13.10
N HIS A 322 35.17 -14.11 11.93
CA HIS A 322 35.12 -12.86 11.17
C HIS A 322 33.81 -12.08 11.41
N LEU A 323 33.02 -12.46 12.42
CA LEU A 323 31.81 -11.77 12.83
C LEU A 323 32.09 -10.95 14.09
N PHE A 324 31.78 -9.66 14.04
CA PHE A 324 31.99 -8.75 15.16
C PHE A 324 30.71 -7.99 15.50
N ASP A 325 30.41 -7.84 16.79
CA ASP A 325 29.26 -7.07 17.26
C ASP A 325 29.53 -5.55 17.20
N SER A 326 30.78 -5.14 17.39
CA SER A 326 31.24 -3.74 17.33
C SER A 326 32.36 -3.53 16.32
N PHE A 327 32.52 -2.29 15.85
CA PHE A 327 33.63 -1.94 14.95
C PHE A 327 34.97 -1.94 15.68
N ASP A 328 35.00 -1.57 16.96
CA ASP A 328 36.21 -1.58 17.78
C ASP A 328 36.82 -2.99 17.91
N ASP A 329 35.97 -4.01 18.11
CA ASP A 329 36.43 -5.41 18.18
C ASP A 329 37.03 -5.86 16.84
N CYS A 330 36.41 -5.45 15.73
CA CYS A 330 36.91 -5.70 14.39
C CYS A 330 38.26 -5.02 14.15
N LEU A 331 38.45 -3.78 14.61
CA LEU A 331 39.72 -3.05 14.52
C LEU A 331 40.85 -3.74 15.28
N VAL A 332 40.57 -4.26 16.49
CA VAL A 332 41.56 -5.00 17.28
C VAL A 332 42.04 -6.24 16.51
N TRP A 333 41.10 -6.96 15.90
CA TRP A 333 41.43 -8.13 15.09
C TRP A 333 42.25 -7.76 13.85
N ILE A 334 41.88 -6.70 13.14
CA ILE A 334 42.59 -6.22 11.94
C ILE A 334 44.04 -5.88 12.26
N LYS A 335 44.29 -5.14 13.35
CA LYS A 335 45.65 -4.74 13.78
C LYS A 335 46.55 -5.94 14.06
N GLN A 336 45.98 -7.11 14.39
CA GLN A 336 46.72 -8.32 14.70
C GLN A 336 46.91 -9.25 13.49
N ASN A 337 45.99 -9.21 12.52
CA ASN A 337 45.87 -10.23 11.46
C ASN A 337 46.04 -9.71 10.03
N VAL A 338 45.99 -8.40 9.81
CA VAL A 338 46.25 -7.77 8.50
C VAL A 338 47.67 -7.22 8.49
N LYS A 339 48.46 -7.64 7.50
CA LYS A 339 49.82 -7.13 7.28
C LYS A 339 49.76 -5.98 6.28
N ASP A 340 50.58 -4.98 6.53
CA ASP A 340 50.85 -3.89 5.61
C ASP A 340 51.83 -4.42 4.55
N GLU A 341 51.31 -4.70 3.35
CA GLU A 341 52.10 -5.25 2.25
C GLU A 341 52.61 -4.14 1.34
N TYR A 342 51.91 -3.01 1.23
CA TYR A 342 52.24 -1.94 0.29
C TYR A 342 53.27 -0.92 0.84
N TYR A 343 53.27 -0.58 2.13
CA TYR A 343 54.27 0.33 2.71
C TYR A 343 55.69 -0.25 2.68
N SER A 344 55.80 -1.58 2.73
CA SER A 344 57.07 -2.30 2.67
C SER A 344 57.71 -2.30 1.27
N ALA A 345 56.93 -2.10 0.21
CA ALA A 345 57.43 -2.01 -1.16
C ALA A 345 58.01 -0.63 -1.50
N GLU A 346 57.42 0.46 -1.00
CA GLU A 346 57.94 1.82 -1.23
C GLU A 346 59.22 2.12 -0.43
N THR A 347 59.41 1.51 0.74
CA THR A 347 60.66 1.69 1.53
C THR A 347 61.80 0.77 1.11
N ALA A 348 61.54 -0.24 0.28
CA ALA A 348 62.52 -1.16 -0.27
C ALA A 348 63.00 -0.81 -1.70
N SER A 349 62.55 0.33 -2.24
CA SER A 349 62.88 0.84 -3.58
C SER A 349 64.07 1.81 -3.59
#